data_AF-A0A1D3L9M3-F1
#
_entry.id   AF-A0A1D3L9M3-F1
#
_cell.length_a   1.000
_cell.length_b   1.000
_cell.length_c   1.000
_cell.angle_alpha   90.00
_cell.angle_beta   90.00
_cell.angle_gamma   90.00
#
_symmetry.space_group_name_H-M   'P 1'
#
loop_
_entity.id
_entity.type
_entity.pdbx_description
1 polymer ?
#
loop_
_entity_poly.entity_id
_entity_poly.type
_entity_poly.pdbx_seq_one_letter_code
_entity_poly.pdbx_strand_id
1 'polypeptide(L)'
;IVIHEYNPNLVLIRQFCEQDSKYYHKYFYALVKKAQISKDKAIIAMTSVDIFDANPSSKEPKNPIVKKADLFHGYVYPEYYILCKECKKIYVNLAGYLIEKKGDDLEITYIESIEGHSSI
;
A
#
# COMPACT_ATOMS: atom_id res chain seq x y z
N ILE A 1 -9.25 -0.57 2.80
CA ILE A 1 -9.82 -0.12 4.10
C ILE A 1 -8.92 0.97 4.68
N VAL A 2 -9.47 2.12 5.06
CA VAL A 2 -8.70 3.17 5.76
C VAL A 2 -8.60 2.80 7.24
N ILE A 3 -7.36 2.74 7.76
CA ILE A 3 -7.05 2.42 9.16
C ILE A 3 -6.91 3.70 9.97
N HIS A 4 -6.26 4.71 9.41
CA HIS A 4 -6.04 6.00 10.07
C HIS A 4 -5.94 7.12 9.04
N GLU A 5 -6.55 8.27 9.33
CA GLU A 5 -6.42 9.49 8.52
C GLU A 5 -5.55 10.50 9.27
N TYR A 6 -4.42 10.87 8.68
CA TYR A 6 -3.56 11.93 9.23
C TYR A 6 -4.02 13.30 8.78
N ASN A 7 -4.47 13.40 7.52
CA ASN A 7 -5.08 14.57 6.89
C ASN A 7 -5.75 14.15 5.58
N PRO A 8 -6.50 15.04 4.89
CA PRO A 8 -7.25 14.70 3.68
C PRO A 8 -6.40 14.17 2.50
N ASN A 9 -5.08 14.30 2.56
CA ASN A 9 -4.14 13.88 1.53
C ASN A 9 -3.19 12.79 2.00
N LEU A 10 -3.31 12.28 3.22
CA LEU A 10 -2.43 11.25 3.78
C LEU A 10 -3.20 10.30 4.71
N VAL A 11 -3.27 9.04 4.31
CA VAL A 11 -3.98 7.98 5.06
C VAL A 11 -3.12 6.74 5.19
N LEU A 12 -3.30 6.00 6.27
CA LEU A 12 -2.86 4.61 6.40
C LEU A 12 -4.00 3.71 5.97
N ILE A 13 -3.75 2.80 5.04
CA ILE A 13 -4.73 1.81 4.59
C ILE A 13 -4.27 0.39 4.86
N ARG A 14 -5.23 -0.52 4.91
CA ARG A 14 -5.08 -1.96 4.69
C ARG A 14 -5.79 -2.33 3.40
N GLN A 15 -5.09 -2.94 2.47
CA GLN A 15 -5.63 -3.37 1.19
C GLN A 15 -5.53 -4.90 1.08
N PHE A 16 -6.61 -5.53 0.63
CA PHE A 16 -6.61 -6.94 0.25
C PHE A 16 -6.42 -7.03 -1.26
N CYS A 17 -5.62 -8.00 -1.69
CA CYS A 17 -5.46 -8.37 -3.08
C CYS A 17 -6.22 -9.66 -3.35
N GLU A 18 -6.74 -9.80 -4.57
CA GLU A 18 -7.46 -11.02 -4.96
C GLU A 18 -6.55 -12.26 -5.00
N GLN A 19 -7.23 -13.40 -4.93
CA GLN A 19 -6.73 -14.71 -4.58
C GLN A 19 -5.78 -15.28 -5.66
N ASP A 20 -4.55 -15.64 -5.30
CA ASP A 20 -3.82 -16.65 -6.09
C ASP A 20 -4.58 -17.96 -5.99
N SER A 21 -4.61 -18.76 -7.06
CA SER A 21 -5.32 -20.05 -7.21
C SER A 21 -5.08 -21.11 -6.11
N LYS A 22 -4.26 -20.80 -5.10
CA LYS A 22 -3.97 -21.57 -3.90
C LYS A 22 -4.35 -20.77 -2.64
N TYR A 23 -5.65 -20.57 -2.41
CA TYR A 23 -6.30 -20.39 -1.10
C TYR A 23 -5.82 -19.29 -0.11
N TYR A 24 -4.83 -18.44 -0.43
CA TYR A 24 -4.37 -17.38 0.48
C TYR A 24 -4.74 -15.98 -0.05
N HIS A 25 -5.45 -15.19 0.76
CA HIS A 25 -5.69 -13.79 0.46
C HIS A 25 -4.42 -12.99 0.76
N LYS A 26 -3.92 -12.20 -0.20
CA LYS A 26 -2.79 -11.29 0.09
C LYS A 26 -3.32 -10.00 0.67
N TYR A 27 -2.55 -9.37 1.54
CA TYR A 27 -2.87 -8.04 2.03
C TYR A 27 -1.61 -7.27 2.38
N PHE A 28 -1.73 -5.95 2.42
CA PHE A 28 -0.65 -5.08 2.85
C PHE A 28 -1.18 -3.86 3.58
N TYR A 29 -0.32 -3.26 4.39
CA TYR A 29 -0.51 -1.92 4.92
C TYR A 29 0.31 -0.95 4.10
N ALA A 30 -0.24 0.23 3.82
CA ALA A 30 0.48 1.28 3.13
C ALA A 30 0.06 2.67 3.59
N LEU A 31 1.03 3.58 3.64
CA LEU A 31 0.73 5.01 3.62
C LEU A 31 0.40 5.40 2.19
N VAL A 32 -0.73 6.07 2.00
CA VAL A 32 -1.18 6.62 0.72
C VAL A 32 -1.18 8.12 0.83
N LYS A 33 -0.47 8.78 -0.09
CA LYS A 33 -0.39 10.23 -0.18
C LYS A 33 -0.90 10.70 -1.53
N LYS A 34 -1.82 11.67 -1.50
CA LYS A 34 -2.20 12.46 -2.68
C LYS A 34 -1.40 13.76 -2.69
N ALA A 35 -0.79 14.08 -3.82
CA ALA A 35 -0.07 15.34 -4.03
C ALA A 35 -0.56 15.99 -5.32
N GLN A 36 -1.09 17.21 -5.22
CA GLN A 36 -1.37 18.03 -6.39
C GLN A 36 -0.05 18.65 -6.86
N ILE A 37 0.33 18.41 -8.12
CA ILE A 37 1.57 18.93 -8.71
C ILE A 37 1.30 20.23 -9.46
N SER A 38 0.18 20.30 -10.16
CA SER A 38 -0.35 21.50 -10.82
C SER A 38 -1.87 21.37 -10.93
N LYS A 39 -2.57 22.40 -11.45
CA LYS A 39 -4.04 22.35 -11.64
C LYS A 39 -4.52 21.06 -12.33
N ASP A 40 -3.74 20.58 -13.30
CA ASP A 40 -4.11 19.47 -14.19
C ASP A 40 -3.29 18.20 -13.92
N LYS A 41 -2.49 18.16 -12.84
CA LYS A 41 -1.61 17.02 -12.53
C LYS A 41 -1.64 16.67 -11.05
N ALA A 42 -1.92 15.41 -10.75
CA ALA A 42 -1.88 14.86 -9.40
C ALA A 42 -1.16 13.52 -9.37
N ILE A 43 -0.55 13.21 -8.22
CA ILE A 43 0.05 11.91 -7.94
C ILE A 43 -0.64 11.33 -6.72
N ILE A 44 -1.02 10.06 -6.80
CA ILE A 44 -1.38 9.23 -5.64
C ILE A 44 -0.27 8.21 -5.51
N ALA A 45 0.58 8.35 -4.48
CA ALA A 45 1.66 7.42 -4.21
C ALA A 45 1.33 6.61 -2.96
N MET A 46 1.71 5.34 -2.96
CA MET A 46 1.58 4.47 -1.81
C MET A 46 2.83 3.61 -1.62
N THR A 47 3.13 3.35 -0.36
CA THR A 47 4.28 2.55 0.03
C THR A 47 3.99 1.81 1.32
N SER A 48 4.45 0.57 1.42
CA SER A 48 4.27 -0.21 2.62
C SER A 48 5.09 0.33 3.78
N VAL A 49 4.55 0.14 4.98
CA VAL A 49 5.15 0.57 6.24
C VAL A 49 5.17 -0.58 7.23
N ASP A 50 6.03 -0.49 8.24
CA ASP A 50 6.18 -1.53 9.25
C ASP A 50 5.04 -1.49 10.27
N ILE A 51 3.96 -2.20 9.96
CA ILE A 51 2.83 -2.40 10.88
C ILE A 51 2.96 -3.74 11.58
N PHE A 52 3.02 -3.72 12.91
CA PHE A 52 2.80 -4.90 13.72
C PHE A 52 1.29 -5.20 13.81
N ASP A 53 0.89 -6.37 13.32
CA ASP A 53 -0.49 -6.87 13.31
C ASP A 53 -0.59 -8.30 13.87
N ALA A 54 0.42 -8.74 14.63
CA ALA A 54 0.52 -10.08 15.19
C ALA A 54 0.44 -11.24 14.16
N ASN A 55 0.60 -10.97 12.86
CA ASN A 55 0.67 -12.04 11.87
C ASN A 55 2.02 -12.77 11.99
N PRO A 56 2.04 -14.08 12.29
CA PRO A 56 3.28 -14.85 12.47
C PRO A 56 4.12 -14.98 11.18
N SER A 57 3.55 -14.67 10.02
CA SER A 57 4.24 -14.66 8.73
C SER A 57 4.86 -13.31 8.36
N SER A 58 4.66 -12.27 9.20
CA SER A 58 5.20 -10.94 8.94
C SER A 58 6.74 -10.95 9.03
N LYS A 59 7.39 -10.41 8.01
CA LYS A 59 8.82 -10.05 8.05
C LYS A 59 8.93 -8.54 8.20
N GLU A 60 10.01 -8.02 8.77
CA GLU A 60 10.28 -6.59 8.73
C GLU A 60 10.45 -6.14 7.26
N PRO A 61 9.66 -5.18 6.77
CA PRO A 61 9.85 -4.64 5.43
C PRO A 61 11.16 -3.86 5.35
N LYS A 62 11.84 -3.97 4.20
CA LYS A 62 12.93 -3.06 3.84
C LYS A 62 12.66 -2.49 2.46
N ASN A 63 12.31 -1.21 2.42
CA ASN A 63 11.93 -0.57 1.18
C ASN A 63 13.17 -0.12 0.38
N PRO A 64 13.41 -0.66 -0.82
CA PRO A 64 14.56 -0.29 -1.63
C PRO A 64 14.43 1.10 -2.26
N ILE A 65 13.22 1.64 -2.38
CA ILE A 65 12.92 2.90 -3.09
C ILE A 65 12.67 4.03 -2.09
N VAL A 66 11.73 3.84 -1.17
CA VAL A 66 11.30 4.84 -0.19
C VAL A 66 11.88 4.52 1.18
N LYS A 67 13.20 4.69 1.36
CA LYS A 67 13.89 4.35 2.62
C LYS A 67 13.31 5.00 3.87
N LYS A 68 12.66 6.16 3.75
CA LYS A 68 11.99 6.83 4.87
C LYS A 68 10.74 6.08 5.36
N ALA A 69 10.15 5.22 4.54
CA ALA A 69 9.01 4.39 4.94
C ALA A 69 9.42 3.38 6.02
N ASP A 70 10.67 2.92 6.02
CA ASP A 70 11.22 2.00 7.01
C ASP A 70 11.32 2.61 8.43
N LEU A 71 11.23 3.94 8.55
CA LEU A 71 11.19 4.64 9.84
C LEU A 71 9.79 4.67 10.47
N PHE A 72 8.77 4.30 9.69
CA PHE A 72 7.40 4.29 10.16
C PHE A 72 7.11 2.95 10.80
N HIS A 73 6.87 2.97 12.11
CA HIS A 73 6.40 1.82 12.87
C HIS A 73 5.01 2.10 13.44
N GLY A 74 4.09 1.15 13.25
CA GLY A 74 2.73 1.25 13.76
C GLY A 74 2.24 -0.05 14.34
N TYR A 75 1.20 0.03 15.15
CA TYR A 75 0.50 -1.13 15.69
C TYR A 75 -0.96 -1.08 15.23
N VAL A 76 -1.47 -2.19 14.72
CA VAL A 76 -2.88 -2.36 14.38
C VAL A 76 -3.38 -3.59 15.10
N TYR A 77 -4.49 -3.47 15.83
CA TYR A 77 -5.06 -4.61 16.52
C TYR A 77 -5.50 -5.66 15.49
N PRO A 78 -5.04 -6.91 15.63
CA PRO A 78 -5.32 -7.96 14.65
C PRO A 78 -6.82 -8.28 14.58
N GLU A 79 -7.32 -8.48 13.37
CA GLU A 79 -8.63 -9.09 13.12
C GLU A 79 -8.50 -10.61 13.05
N TYR A 80 -9.57 -11.34 13.38
CA TYR A 80 -9.54 -12.81 13.53
C TYR A 80 -8.96 -13.55 12.31
N TYR A 81 -9.33 -13.16 11.09
CA TYR A 81 -8.84 -13.79 9.86
C TYR A 81 -7.34 -13.53 9.58
N ILE A 82 -6.77 -12.45 10.13
CA ILE A 82 -5.32 -12.17 10.08
C ILE A 82 -4.57 -13.17 10.98
N LEU A 83 -5.16 -13.50 12.13
CA LEU A 83 -4.61 -14.45 13.10
C LEU A 83 -4.68 -15.90 12.59
N CYS A 84 -5.69 -16.24 11.78
CA CYS A 84 -5.92 -17.59 11.26
C CYS A 84 -4.97 -18.04 10.14
N LYS A 85 -3.98 -17.23 9.74
CA LYS A 85 -3.01 -17.52 8.65
C LYS A 85 -3.64 -17.75 7.26
N GLU A 86 -4.91 -17.42 7.08
CA GLU A 86 -5.59 -17.46 5.79
C GLU A 86 -5.12 -16.32 4.87
N CYS A 87 -4.47 -15.30 5.44
CA CYS A 87 -3.97 -14.14 4.75
C CYS A 87 -2.44 -14.02 4.79
N LYS A 88 -1.81 -13.80 3.63
CA LYS A 88 -0.37 -13.55 3.51
C LYS A 88 -0.10 -12.05 3.44
N LYS A 89 0.71 -11.53 4.36
CA LYS A 89 1.19 -10.14 4.31
C LYS A 89 2.22 -9.98 3.19
N ILE A 90 2.04 -9.00 2.31
CA ILE A 90 2.99 -8.61 1.25
C ILE A 90 3.47 -7.17 1.46
N TYR A 91 4.54 -6.80 0.76
CA TYR A 91 5.17 -5.49 0.86
C TYR A 91 5.30 -4.81 -0.49
N VAL A 92 4.69 -3.63 -0.58
CA VAL A 92 4.72 -2.75 -1.76
C VAL A 92 5.84 -1.74 -1.55
N ASN A 93 6.88 -1.81 -2.39
CA ASN A 93 7.99 -0.86 -2.35
C ASN A 93 7.50 0.54 -2.75
N LEU A 94 6.79 0.60 -3.88
CA LEU A 94 6.17 1.82 -4.38
C LEU A 94 5.05 1.40 -5.32
N ALA A 95 3.87 1.95 -5.14
CA ALA A 95 2.82 1.89 -6.15
C ALA A 95 2.11 3.23 -6.25
N GLY A 96 1.38 3.47 -7.32
CA GLY A 96 0.62 4.70 -7.43
C GLY A 96 0.18 5.06 -8.84
N TYR A 97 -0.47 6.21 -8.90
CA TYR A 97 -1.05 6.77 -10.10
C TYR A 97 -0.49 8.17 -10.33
N LEU A 98 -0.05 8.43 -11.56
CA LEU A 98 0.07 9.77 -12.10
C LEU A 98 -1.19 10.05 -12.90
N ILE A 99 -1.93 11.08 -12.49
CA ILE A 99 -3.20 11.50 -13.11
C ILE A 99 -2.97 12.85 -13.77
N GLU A 100 -3.17 12.91 -15.07
CA GLU A 100 -2.93 14.09 -15.90
C GLU A 100 -4.16 14.42 -16.74
N LYS A 101 -4.66 15.65 -16.61
CA LYS A 101 -5.66 16.19 -17.53
C LYS A 101 -4.94 16.86 -18.71
N LYS A 102 -5.27 16.42 -19.92
CA LYS A 102 -4.69 16.92 -21.19
C LYS A 102 -5.81 17.44 -22.08
N GLY A 103 -6.14 18.73 -21.94
CA GLY A 103 -7.28 19.32 -22.62
C GLY A 103 -8.59 18.69 -22.13
N ASP A 104 -9.28 18.01 -23.02
CA ASP A 104 -10.52 17.27 -22.73
C ASP A 104 -10.27 15.81 -22.30
N ASP A 105 -9.02 15.33 -22.41
CA ASP A 105 -8.64 13.96 -22.09
C ASP A 105 -8.11 13.83 -20.64
N LEU A 106 -8.21 12.61 -20.11
CA LEU A 106 -7.62 12.19 -18.85
C LEU A 106 -6.67 11.02 -19.10
N GLU A 107 -5.40 11.20 -18.75
CA GLU A 107 -4.38 10.16 -18.80
C GLU A 107 -4.03 9.69 -17.39
N ILE A 108 -4.01 8.38 -17.19
CA ILE A 108 -3.68 7.75 -15.91
C ILE A 108 -2.55 6.76 -16.16
N THR A 109 -1.39 7.02 -15.57
CA THR A 109 -0.26 6.09 -15.57
C THR A 109 -0.19 5.40 -14.22
N TYR A 110 -0.21 4.07 -14.21
CA TYR A 110 -0.01 3.24 -13.02
C TYR A 110 1.41 2.67 -12.99
N ILE A 111 2.03 2.69 -11.83
CA ILE A 111 3.34 2.07 -11.58
C ILE A 111 3.26 1.27 -10.30
N GLU A 112 3.85 0.08 -10.28
CA GLU A 112 4.02 -0.72 -9.07
C GLU A 112 5.39 -1.41 -9.01
N SER A 113 5.88 -1.58 -7.79
CA SER A 113 7.05 -2.36 -7.43
C SER A 113 6.75 -3.06 -6.12
N ILE A 114 6.83 -4.39 -6.14
CA ILE A 114 6.42 -5.25 -5.03
C ILE A 114 7.53 -6.26 -4.79
N GLU A 115 7.81 -6.55 -3.53
CA GLU A 115 8.84 -7.52 -3.19
C GLU A 115 8.38 -8.96 -3.52
N GLY A 116 9.08 -9.63 -4.44
CA GLY A 116 8.89 -11.06 -4.72
C GLY A 116 7.54 -11.44 -5.35
N HIS A 117 6.80 -10.48 -5.91
CA HIS A 117 5.48 -10.67 -6.51
C HIS A 117 5.37 -9.95 -7.86
N SER A 118 4.52 -10.48 -8.76
CA SER A 118 4.36 -9.97 -10.14
C SER A 118 3.46 -8.75 -10.26
N SER A 119 2.45 -8.63 -9.38
CA SER A 119 1.50 -7.51 -9.32
C SER A 119 0.77 -7.48 -7.99
N ILE A 120 0.17 -6.33 -7.65
CA ILE A 120 -0.71 -6.19 -6.48
C ILE A 120 -1.96 -7.03 -6.71
#